data_AF-A0A4Q3XPW4-F1
#
_entry.id   AF-A0A4Q3XPW4-F1
#
_cell.length_a   1.000
_cell.length_b   1.000
_cell.length_c   1.000
_cell.angle_alpha   90.00
_cell.angle_beta   90.00
_cell.angle_gamma   90.00
#
_symmetry.space_group_name_H-M   'P 1'
#
loop_
_entity.id
_entity.type
_entity.pdbx_description
1 polymer ?
#
loop_
_entity_poly.entity_id
_entity_poly.type
_entity_poly.pdbx_seq_one_letter_code
_entity_poly.pdbx_strand_id
1 'polypeptide(L)'
;MSAMSLRKKIARATRHSRAQLSLGIGQLRPEVRERIPAARDALQLEAEGEAAALLIPLIRRPETAELVRTLFSAHADAFHSAVDKLTSAEPEQAIWAAEMAWFLKKIPAHAYGLMARLRVAGRYDEAVVIMNEAVALFPRDPARLIHSALLNADRNEG
;
A
#
# COMPACT_ATOMS: atom_id res chain seq x y z
N MET A 1 14.63 -4.28 -22.39
CA MET A 1 13.17 -4.53 -22.41
C MET A 1 12.49 -3.44 -23.20
N SER A 2 11.83 -3.76 -24.33
CA SER A 2 11.17 -2.73 -25.15
C SER A 2 9.83 -2.30 -24.54
N ALA A 3 9.54 -0.99 -24.53
CA ALA A 3 8.35 -0.36 -23.94
C ALA A 3 7.02 -1.00 -24.38
N MET A 4 7.01 -1.62 -25.56
CA MET A 4 5.86 -2.33 -26.12
C MET A 4 5.50 -3.62 -25.35
N SER A 5 6.48 -4.28 -24.71
CA SER A 5 6.25 -5.50 -23.91
C SER A 5 5.68 -5.20 -22.52
N LEU A 6 6.03 -4.04 -21.95
CA LEU A 6 5.53 -3.58 -20.67
C LEU A 6 4.06 -3.15 -20.78
N ARG A 7 3.69 -2.39 -21.82
CA ARG A 7 2.30 -2.01 -22.10
C ARG A 7 1.36 -3.22 -22.28
N LYS A 8 1.82 -4.28 -22.96
CA LYS A 8 1.03 -5.52 -23.12
C LYS A 8 0.84 -6.28 -21.80
N LYS A 9 1.86 -6.29 -20.93
CA LYS A 9 1.77 -6.91 -19.59
C LYS A 9 0.81 -6.14 -18.69
N ILE A 10 0.91 -4.81 -18.67
CA ILE A 10 -0.01 -3.92 -17.96
C ILE A 10 -1.44 -4.18 -18.44
N ALA A 11 -1.70 -4.10 -19.76
CA ALA A 11 -3.04 -4.32 -20.32
C ALA A 11 -3.65 -5.72 -20.07
N ARG A 12 -2.82 -6.74 -19.80
CA ARG A 12 -3.27 -8.08 -19.42
C ARG A 12 -3.59 -8.17 -17.92
N ALA A 13 -2.75 -7.60 -17.07
CA ALA A 13 -3.00 -7.48 -15.64
C ALA A 13 -4.27 -6.66 -15.37
N THR A 14 -4.41 -5.51 -16.04
CA THR A 14 -5.60 -4.64 -15.93
C THR A 14 -6.89 -5.35 -16.33
N ARG A 15 -6.87 -6.23 -17.36
CA ARG A 15 -8.05 -7.01 -17.77
C ARG A 15 -8.46 -8.07 -16.75
N HIS A 16 -7.49 -8.71 -16.09
CA HIS A 16 -7.75 -9.72 -15.08
C HIS A 16 -8.31 -9.09 -13.79
N SER A 17 -7.73 -7.97 -13.35
CA SER A 17 -8.25 -7.18 -12.24
C SER A 17 -9.64 -6.61 -12.54
N ARG A 18 -9.95 -6.25 -13.80
CA ARG A 18 -11.27 -5.76 -14.23
C ARG A 18 -12.40 -6.75 -13.95
N ALA A 19 -12.16 -8.05 -14.15
CA ALA A 19 -13.14 -9.11 -13.90
C ALA A 19 -13.37 -9.34 -12.40
N GLN A 20 -12.30 -9.32 -11.60
CA GLN A 20 -12.38 -9.51 -10.14
C GLN A 20 -13.03 -8.31 -9.43
N LEU A 21 -12.69 -7.08 -9.82
CA LEU A 21 -13.28 -5.86 -9.27
C LEU A 21 -14.77 -5.74 -9.61
N SER A 22 -15.17 -6.13 -10.84
CA SER A 22 -16.56 -6.10 -11.31
C SER A 22 -17.51 -6.94 -10.45
N LEU A 23 -17.04 -8.06 -9.89
CA LEU A 23 -17.88 -8.98 -9.10
C LEU A 23 -18.12 -8.47 -7.66
N GLY A 24 -17.19 -7.69 -7.10
CA GLY A 24 -17.33 -7.13 -5.75
C GLY A 24 -18.04 -5.77 -5.70
N ILE A 25 -17.87 -4.91 -6.72
CA ILE A 25 -18.34 -3.52 -6.71
C ILE A 25 -19.87 -3.38 -6.60
N GLY A 26 -20.62 -4.35 -7.12
CA GLY A 26 -22.10 -4.33 -7.09
C GLY A 26 -22.70 -4.37 -5.68
N GLN A 27 -21.96 -4.87 -4.69
CA GLN A 27 -22.39 -4.96 -3.29
C GLN A 27 -21.86 -3.80 -2.42
N LEU A 28 -21.04 -2.92 -2.99
CA LEU A 28 -20.46 -1.80 -2.26
C LEU A 28 -21.41 -0.60 -2.24
N ARG A 29 -21.22 0.25 -1.22
CA ARG A 29 -21.96 1.51 -1.04
C ARG A 29 -21.80 2.41 -2.28
N PRO A 30 -22.79 3.26 -2.59
CA PRO A 30 -22.76 4.14 -3.77
C PRO A 30 -21.48 4.97 -3.89
N GLU A 31 -21.01 5.55 -2.78
CA GLU A 31 -19.78 6.37 -2.82
C GLU A 31 -18.55 5.56 -3.28
N VAL A 32 -18.47 4.28 -2.91
CA VAL A 32 -17.36 3.39 -3.29
C VAL A 32 -17.47 3.00 -4.76
N ARG A 33 -18.70 2.74 -5.21
CA ARG A 33 -19.03 2.33 -6.58
C ARG A 33 -18.65 3.38 -7.61
N GLU A 34 -18.69 4.65 -7.24
CA GLU A 34 -18.30 5.79 -8.10
C GLU A 34 -16.81 6.10 -8.03
N ARG A 35 -16.22 6.05 -6.83
CA ARG A 35 -14.82 6.43 -6.61
C ARG A 35 -13.82 5.42 -7.15
N ILE A 36 -14.14 4.13 -7.14
CA ILE A 36 -13.25 3.07 -7.62
C ILE A 36 -12.99 3.16 -9.13
N PRO A 37 -14.02 3.29 -9.99
CA PRO A 37 -13.82 3.55 -11.41
C PRO A 37 -13.09 4.88 -11.68
N ALA A 38 -13.44 5.95 -10.99
CA ALA A 38 -12.79 7.25 -11.17
C ALA A 38 -11.31 7.20 -10.80
N ALA A 39 -10.95 6.56 -9.69
CA ALA A 39 -9.56 6.39 -9.28
C ALA A 39 -8.77 5.53 -10.27
N ARG A 40 -9.40 4.49 -10.82
CA ARG A 40 -8.80 3.67 -11.87
C ARG A 40 -8.50 4.50 -13.12
N ASP A 41 -9.47 5.29 -13.55
CA ASP A 41 -9.35 6.08 -14.77
C ASP A 41 -8.27 7.17 -14.57
N ALA A 42 -8.18 7.77 -13.38
CA ALA A 42 -7.07 8.64 -13.00
C ALA A 42 -5.70 7.91 -13.01
N LEU A 43 -5.61 6.68 -12.50
CA LEU A 43 -4.38 5.86 -12.60
C LEU A 43 -3.99 5.52 -14.05
N GLN A 44 -4.96 5.38 -14.95
CA GLN A 44 -4.69 5.15 -16.39
C GLN A 44 -4.18 6.41 -17.09
N LEU A 45 -4.58 7.59 -16.62
CA LEU A 45 -4.14 8.89 -17.12
C LEU A 45 -2.86 9.40 -16.45
N GLU A 46 -2.20 8.58 -15.63
CA GLU A 46 -1.02 8.97 -14.83
C GLU A 46 -1.33 10.17 -13.89
N ALA A 47 -2.60 10.39 -13.55
CA ALA A 47 -3.08 11.42 -12.62
C ALA A 47 -3.05 10.91 -11.17
N GLU A 48 -1.86 10.55 -10.72
CA GLU A 48 -1.60 9.82 -9.46
C GLU A 48 -2.14 10.53 -8.22
N GLY A 49 -2.05 11.86 -8.18
CA GLY A 49 -2.57 12.67 -7.06
C GLY A 49 -4.10 12.64 -6.97
N GLU A 50 -4.78 12.59 -8.11
CA GLU A 50 -6.24 12.51 -8.18
C GLU A 50 -6.73 11.11 -7.80
N ALA A 51 -6.06 10.08 -8.30
CA ALA A 51 -6.32 8.70 -7.89
C ALA A 51 -6.14 8.51 -6.38
N ALA A 52 -5.07 9.06 -5.80
CA ALA A 52 -4.85 9.04 -4.36
C ALA A 52 -5.97 9.78 -3.62
N ALA A 53 -6.35 10.99 -4.03
CA ALA A 53 -7.44 11.75 -3.40
C ALA A 53 -8.78 11.00 -3.39
N LEU A 54 -9.08 10.26 -4.45
CA LEU A 54 -10.30 9.45 -4.58
C LEU A 54 -10.29 8.21 -3.67
N LEU A 55 -9.11 7.58 -3.53
CA LEU A 55 -8.94 6.36 -2.76
C LEU A 55 -8.72 6.64 -1.26
N ILE A 56 -8.18 7.80 -0.88
CA ILE A 56 -7.89 8.15 0.52
C ILE A 56 -9.07 7.97 1.47
N PRO A 57 -10.28 8.44 1.13
CA PRO A 57 -11.43 8.26 1.99
C PRO A 57 -11.93 6.82 2.07
N LEU A 58 -11.57 5.97 1.11
CA LEU A 58 -11.91 4.55 1.07
C LEU A 58 -10.96 3.71 1.92
N ILE A 59 -9.71 4.14 2.06
CA ILE A 59 -8.70 3.46 2.90
C ILE A 59 -9.17 3.27 4.33
N ARG A 60 -9.87 4.25 4.89
CA ARG A 60 -10.38 4.19 6.27
C ARG A 60 -11.49 3.16 6.46
N ARG A 61 -11.93 2.50 5.38
CA ARG A 61 -12.99 1.50 5.38
C ARG A 61 -12.38 0.11 5.13
N PRO A 62 -12.43 -0.82 6.11
CA PRO A 62 -11.81 -2.14 5.96
C PRO A 62 -12.40 -2.94 4.81
N GLU A 63 -13.69 -2.75 4.48
CA GLU A 63 -14.36 -3.44 3.37
C GLU A 63 -13.83 -3.06 1.99
N THR A 64 -13.09 -1.95 1.88
CA THR A 64 -12.50 -1.50 0.60
C THR A 64 -10.99 -1.65 0.53
N ALA A 65 -10.33 -2.02 1.63
CA ALA A 65 -8.88 -2.12 1.69
C ALA A 65 -8.31 -3.09 0.64
N GLU A 66 -8.93 -4.26 0.48
CA GLU A 66 -8.47 -5.28 -0.49
C GLU A 66 -8.71 -4.86 -1.95
N LEU A 67 -9.82 -4.16 -2.19
CA LEU A 67 -10.18 -3.63 -3.50
C LEU A 67 -9.18 -2.56 -3.94
N VAL A 68 -8.84 -1.67 -3.01
CA VAL A 68 -7.85 -0.60 -3.17
C VAL A 68 -6.46 -1.20 -3.39
N ARG A 69 -6.06 -2.22 -2.61
CA ARG A 69 -4.80 -2.97 -2.79
C ARG A 69 -4.70 -3.62 -4.17
N THR A 70 -5.77 -4.27 -4.63
CA THR A 70 -5.83 -4.91 -5.94
C THR A 70 -5.63 -3.89 -7.06
N LEU A 71 -6.29 -2.74 -6.94
CA LEU A 71 -6.15 -1.63 -7.89
C LEU A 71 -4.72 -1.09 -7.93
N PHE A 72 -4.09 -0.93 -6.77
CA PHE A 72 -2.72 -0.45 -6.70
C PHE A 72 -1.69 -1.47 -7.19
N SER A 73 -1.90 -2.76 -6.96
CA SER A 73 -1.01 -3.81 -7.49
C SER A 73 -0.95 -3.77 -9.02
N ALA A 74 -2.06 -3.44 -9.69
CA ALA A 74 -2.09 -3.29 -11.14
C ALA A 74 -1.38 -2.01 -11.66
N HIS A 75 -1.11 -1.03 -10.80
CA HIS A 75 -0.57 0.29 -11.12
C HIS A 75 0.62 0.70 -10.20
N ALA A 76 1.39 -0.29 -9.74
CA ALA A 76 2.37 -0.11 -8.66
C ALA A 76 3.46 0.95 -8.94
N ASP A 77 3.86 1.12 -10.21
CA ASP A 77 4.88 2.10 -10.60
C ASP A 77 4.37 3.55 -10.47
N ALA A 78 3.15 3.83 -10.94
CA ALA A 78 2.50 5.14 -10.84
C ALA A 78 2.17 5.50 -9.38
N PHE A 79 1.89 4.49 -8.56
CA PHE A 79 1.50 4.70 -7.19
C PHE A 79 2.66 5.13 -6.27
N HIS A 80 3.92 4.88 -6.65
CA HIS A 80 5.07 5.23 -5.83
C HIS A 80 5.20 6.74 -5.58
N SER A 81 4.92 7.55 -6.61
CA SER A 81 4.95 9.02 -6.54
C SER A 81 3.78 9.59 -5.71
N ALA A 82 2.63 8.91 -5.70
CA ALA A 82 1.50 9.25 -4.82
C ALA A 82 1.79 8.94 -3.34
N VAL A 83 2.43 7.81 -3.06
CA VAL A 83 2.82 7.40 -1.70
C VAL A 83 3.74 8.43 -1.06
N ASP A 84 4.74 8.92 -1.79
CA ASP A 84 5.70 9.91 -1.28
C ASP A 84 4.99 11.21 -0.87
N LYS A 85 3.98 11.66 -1.64
CA LYS A 85 3.16 12.85 -1.29
C LYS A 85 2.29 12.64 -0.05
N LEU A 86 1.89 11.40 0.22
CA LEU A 86 1.09 11.05 1.40
C LEU A 86 1.92 10.86 2.67
N THR A 87 3.25 10.75 2.54
CA THR A 87 4.14 10.66 3.71
C THR A 87 4.22 11.94 4.54
N SER A 88 3.83 13.08 3.98
CA SER A 88 3.70 14.39 4.66
C SER A 88 2.27 14.69 5.13
N ALA A 89 1.36 13.72 5.07
CA ALA A 89 -0.03 13.90 5.46
C ALA A 89 -0.28 13.45 6.92
N GLU A 90 -1.54 13.51 7.37
CA GLU A 90 -1.97 13.07 8.71
C GLU A 90 -1.41 11.67 9.08
N PRO A 91 -1.14 11.38 10.37
CA PRO A 91 -0.41 10.17 10.79
C PRO A 91 -0.94 8.86 10.20
N GLU A 92 -2.26 8.67 10.19
CA GLU A 92 -2.90 7.47 9.63
C GLU A 92 -2.75 7.35 8.11
N GLN A 93 -2.72 8.47 7.39
CA GLN A 93 -2.49 8.47 5.95
C GLN A 93 -1.03 8.12 5.63
N ALA A 94 -0.09 8.62 6.43
CA ALA A 94 1.31 8.29 6.30
C ALA A 94 1.59 6.81 6.61
N ILE A 95 0.94 6.24 7.63
CA ILE A 95 1.01 4.80 7.95
C ILE A 95 0.51 4.00 6.76
N TRP A 96 -0.70 4.30 6.28
CA TRP A 96 -1.25 3.55 5.16
C TRP A 96 -0.40 3.64 3.90
N ALA A 97 0.15 4.83 3.59
CA ALA A 97 1.02 5.00 2.44
C ALA A 97 2.25 4.09 2.55
N ALA A 98 2.82 3.98 3.75
CA ALA A 98 3.93 3.06 4.04
C ALA A 98 3.50 1.58 4.00
N GLU A 99 2.28 1.24 4.46
CA GLU A 99 1.71 -0.10 4.33
C GLU A 99 1.61 -0.54 2.87
N MET A 100 1.14 0.35 2.00
CA MET A 100 1.03 0.05 0.59
C MET A 100 2.41 -0.04 -0.08
N ALA A 101 3.34 0.84 0.29
CA ALA A 101 4.71 0.77 -0.19
C ALA A 101 5.36 -0.59 0.15
N TRP A 102 5.16 -1.06 1.39
CA TRP A 102 5.61 -2.38 1.83
C TRP A 102 4.90 -3.49 1.08
N PHE A 103 3.57 -3.44 0.97
CA PHE A 103 2.77 -4.44 0.28
C PHE A 103 3.18 -4.63 -1.19
N LEU A 104 3.41 -3.53 -1.92
CA LEU A 104 3.65 -3.57 -3.37
C LEU A 104 5.06 -4.02 -3.74
N LYS A 105 6.08 -3.53 -3.04
CA LYS A 105 7.48 -3.75 -3.45
C LYS A 105 8.23 -4.69 -2.52
N LYS A 106 7.73 -4.90 -1.29
CA LYS A 106 8.39 -5.71 -0.25
C LYS A 106 9.87 -5.41 -0.11
N ILE A 107 10.30 -4.14 -0.23
CA ILE A 107 11.72 -3.78 -0.08
C ILE A 107 12.04 -3.40 1.37
N PRO A 108 13.29 -3.62 1.84
CA PRO A 108 13.67 -3.36 3.23
C PRO A 108 13.35 -1.93 3.69
N ALA A 109 13.69 -0.92 2.88
CA ALA A 109 13.46 0.48 3.23
C ALA A 109 11.98 0.78 3.57
N HIS A 110 11.03 0.16 2.84
CA HIS A 110 9.61 0.36 3.08
C HIS A 110 9.12 -0.30 4.38
N ALA A 111 9.60 -1.51 4.70
CA ALA A 111 9.29 -2.13 5.99
C ALA A 111 9.73 -1.25 7.16
N TYR A 112 10.92 -0.63 7.06
CA TYR A 112 11.41 0.27 8.10
C TYR A 112 10.56 1.53 8.21
N GLY A 113 10.27 2.16 7.06
CA GLY A 113 9.44 3.35 7.01
C GLY A 113 8.03 3.13 7.59
N LEU A 114 7.44 1.96 7.37
CA LEU A 114 6.15 1.58 7.94
C LEU A 114 6.25 1.35 9.45
N MET A 115 7.21 0.54 9.88
CA MET A 115 7.45 0.26 11.29
C MET A 115 7.66 1.51 12.12
N ALA A 116 8.50 2.44 11.65
CA ALA A 116 8.77 3.68 12.36
C ALA A 116 7.49 4.51 12.58
N ARG A 117 6.61 4.56 11.57
CA ARG A 117 5.32 5.27 11.65
C ARG A 117 4.34 4.58 12.60
N LEU A 118 4.23 3.26 12.52
CA LEU A 118 3.40 2.46 13.44
C LEU A 118 3.86 2.65 14.89
N ARG A 119 5.18 2.67 15.13
CA ARG A 119 5.77 2.92 16.44
C ARG A 119 5.42 4.30 16.99
N VAL A 120 5.55 5.35 16.18
CA VAL A 120 5.18 6.72 16.57
C VAL A 120 3.68 6.84 16.90
N ALA A 121 2.83 6.07 16.21
CA ALA A 121 1.41 6.01 16.50
C ALA A 121 1.03 5.08 17.67
N GLY A 122 2.00 4.49 18.37
CA GLY A 122 1.77 3.56 19.49
C GLY A 122 1.25 2.18 19.07
N ARG A 123 1.25 1.85 17.77
CA ARG A 123 0.80 0.58 17.21
C ARG A 123 1.95 -0.45 17.20
N TYR A 124 2.50 -0.73 18.39
CA TYR A 124 3.72 -1.53 18.56
C TYR A 124 3.58 -2.98 18.06
N ASP A 125 2.43 -3.63 18.34
CA ASP A 125 2.20 -5.02 17.91
C ASP A 125 2.24 -5.16 16.38
N GLU A 126 1.63 -4.20 15.66
CA GLU A 126 1.66 -4.17 14.21
C GLU A 126 3.06 -3.89 13.66
N ALA A 127 3.80 -2.99 14.31
CA ALA A 127 5.19 -2.70 13.97
C ALA A 127 6.07 -3.96 14.09
N VAL A 128 5.87 -4.77 15.13
CA VAL A 128 6.56 -6.06 15.34
C VAL A 128 6.21 -7.06 14.22
N VAL A 129 4.93 -7.20 13.87
CA VAL A 129 4.49 -8.09 12.78
C VAL A 129 5.18 -7.74 11.47
N ILE A 130 5.21 -6.46 11.09
CA ILE A 130 5.88 -6.00 9.87
C ILE A 130 7.38 -6.31 9.90
N MET A 131 8.03 -6.13 11.05
CA MET A 131 9.47 -6.36 11.15
C MET A 131 9.83 -7.84 11.16
N ASN A 132 8.99 -8.69 11.75
CA ASN A 132 9.14 -10.14 11.66
C ASN A 132 8.96 -10.64 10.21
N GLU A 133 7.98 -10.11 9.49
CA GLU A 133 7.80 -10.40 8.05
C GLU A 133 9.04 -9.96 7.27
N ALA A 134 9.57 -8.76 7.54
CA ALA A 134 10.76 -8.25 6.87
C ALA A 134 12.02 -9.07 7.20
N VAL A 135 12.21 -9.53 8.44
CA VAL A 135 13.31 -10.44 8.81
C VAL A 135 13.18 -11.78 8.10
N ALA A 136 11.97 -12.34 8.00
CA ALA A 136 11.73 -13.59 7.29
C ALA A 136 12.07 -13.48 5.79
N LEU A 137 11.75 -12.34 5.17
CA LEU A 137 12.06 -12.07 3.76
C LEU A 137 13.54 -11.71 3.52
N PHE A 138 14.17 -11.05 4.50
CA PHE A 138 15.55 -10.55 4.42
C PHE A 138 16.38 -11.01 5.62
N PRO A 139 16.61 -12.32 5.79
CA PRO A 139 17.20 -12.88 7.01
C PRO A 139 18.68 -12.51 7.22
N ARG A 140 19.33 -11.95 6.20
CA ARG A 140 20.74 -11.53 6.23
C ARG A 140 20.92 -10.01 6.27
N ASP A 141 19.84 -9.24 6.37
CA ASP A 141 19.93 -7.79 6.52
C ASP A 141 20.08 -7.44 8.02
N PRO A 142 21.29 -7.04 8.49
CA PRO A 142 21.53 -6.78 9.90
C PRO A 142 20.69 -5.63 10.45
N ALA A 143 20.29 -4.66 9.61
CA ALA A 143 19.42 -3.58 10.05
C ALA A 143 18.05 -4.11 10.53
N ARG A 144 17.51 -5.16 9.89
CA ARG A 144 16.22 -5.75 10.27
C ARG A 144 16.27 -6.45 11.62
N LEU A 145 17.36 -7.17 11.87
CA LEU A 145 17.57 -7.87 13.13
C LEU A 145 17.68 -6.87 14.29
N ILE A 146 18.40 -5.76 14.08
CA ILE A 146 18.52 -4.69 15.07
C ILE A 146 17.17 -4.04 15.34
N HIS A 147 16.41 -3.67 14.30
CA HIS A 147 15.11 -3.03 14.48
C HIS A 147 14.05 -3.94 15.09
N SER A 148 14.05 -5.24 14.77
CA SER A 148 13.18 -6.23 15.41
C SER A 148 13.51 -6.36 16.90
N ALA A 149 14.79 -6.43 17.26
CA ALA A 149 15.21 -6.50 18.66
C ALA A 149 14.80 -5.25 19.46
N LEU A 150 14.95 -4.05 18.89
CA LEU A 150 14.54 -2.78 19.51
C LEU A 150 13.03 -2.73 19.77
N LEU A 151 12.19 -3.18 18.83
CA LEU A 151 10.74 -3.20 19.02
C LEU A 151 10.30 -4.15 20.14
N ASN A 152 10.95 -5.31 20.24
CA ASN A 152 10.67 -6.26 21.31
C ASN A 152 11.06 -5.71 22.69
N ALA A 153 12.11 -4.87 22.76
CA ALA A 153 12.47 -4.16 23.98
C ALA A 153 11.42 -3.09 24.34
N ASP A 154 11.05 -2.23 23.38
CA ASP A 154 10.04 -1.18 23.58
C ASP A 154 8.69 -1.74 24.04
N ARG A 155 8.28 -2.91 23.51
CA ARG A 155 7.05 -3.60 23.92
C ARG A 155 7.07 -4.08 25.39
N ASN A 156 8.23 -4.39 25.93
CA ASN A 156 8.35 -4.90 27.30
C ASN A 156 8.43 -3.78 28.35
N GLU A 157 8.57 -2.52 27.92
CA GLU A 157 8.71 -1.34 28.78
C GLU A 157 7.43 -0.47 28.85
N GLY A 158 6.44 -0.70 27.98
CA GLY A 158 5.14 -0.01 27.96
C GLY A 158 4.00 -0.81 28.59
#